data_AF-A0A2H3D6M2-F1
#
_entry.id   AF-A0A2H3D6M2-F1
#
_cell.length_a   1.000
_cell.length_b   1.000
_cell.length_c   1.000
_cell.angle_alpha   90.00
_cell.angle_beta   90.00
_cell.angle_gamma   90.00
#
_symmetry.space_group_name_H-M   'P 1'
#
loop_
_entity.id
_entity.type
_entity.pdbx_description
1 polymer ?
#
loop_
_entity_poly.entity_id
_entity_poly.type
_entity_poly.pdbx_seq_one_letter_code
_entity_poly.pdbx_strand_id
1 'polypeptide(L)'
;MSSDHKPVSADEPRPEAPIDMLPDEILLEIFSWGARSSNNTSFSFLVSTTCQSWRSLAISDPRIWTSLTVILSVDVDPVPIPTDSSFFISLVFPRECLIVDRSGDQDINFYLEYESSGDEETECFTETHYLVLSQLLADMAHRIRSFCATTLDWPEMYHLCAKLRGIAMPRLETCHLTAMWSKMTVYMDTGYEDVLGPVHLLEYAQDDGTLPVTSQDLQQWSSLWYPALK
;
A
#
# COMPACT_ATOMS: atom_id res chain seq x y z
N MET A 1 55.78 40.25 0.65
CA MET A 1 55.27 39.18 -0.24
C MET A 1 53.78 39.13 -0.01
N SER A 2 53.02 39.79 -0.89
CA SER A 2 51.56 39.91 -0.78
C SER A 2 50.93 38.72 -1.50
N SER A 3 50.12 37.92 -0.79
CA SER A 3 49.47 36.74 -1.33
C SER A 3 48.11 37.16 -1.89
N ASP A 4 47.99 37.18 -3.22
CA ASP A 4 46.72 37.41 -3.92
C ASP A 4 45.78 36.22 -3.71
N HIS A 5 44.85 36.35 -2.76
CA HIS A 5 43.66 35.51 -2.73
C HIS A 5 42.69 35.99 -3.80
N LYS A 6 42.74 35.34 -4.96
CA LYS A 6 41.71 35.45 -5.99
C LYS A 6 40.40 34.86 -5.42
N PRO A 7 39.32 35.62 -5.25
CA PRO A 7 38.04 35.05 -4.84
C PRO A 7 37.56 34.13 -5.97
N VAL A 8 37.37 32.85 -5.65
CA VAL A 8 36.72 31.90 -6.55
C VAL A 8 35.29 32.42 -6.74
N SER A 9 35.02 32.90 -7.95
CA SER A 9 33.70 33.36 -8.38
C SER A 9 32.69 32.23 -8.21
N ALA A 10 31.65 32.46 -7.43
CA ALA A 10 30.59 31.50 -7.12
C ALA A 10 29.61 31.27 -8.30
N ASP A 11 30.08 31.41 -9.54
CA ASP A 11 29.24 31.60 -10.73
C ASP A 11 29.62 30.66 -11.89
N GLU A 12 30.36 29.58 -11.62
CA GLU A 12 30.53 28.52 -12.62
C GLU A 12 29.21 27.73 -12.74
N PRO A 13 28.56 27.71 -13.91
CA PRO A 13 27.34 26.95 -14.12
C PRO A 13 27.66 25.47 -13.93
N ARG A 14 26.89 24.83 -13.06
CA ARG A 14 27.00 23.38 -12.83
C ARG A 14 26.83 22.70 -14.18
N PRO A 15 27.74 21.78 -14.59
CA PRO A 15 27.58 21.09 -15.86
C PRO A 15 26.25 20.35 -15.86
N GLU A 16 25.40 20.64 -16.85
CA GLU A 16 24.11 19.99 -17.05
C GLU A 16 24.34 18.49 -17.20
N ALA A 17 23.68 17.70 -16.35
CA ALA A 17 23.77 16.26 -16.47
C ALA A 17 23.06 15.85 -17.78
N PRO A 18 23.48 14.78 -18.46
CA PRO A 18 22.81 14.34 -19.70
C PRO A 18 21.30 14.11 -19.55
N ILE A 19 20.83 13.80 -18.34
CA ILE A 19 19.42 13.64 -18.02
C ILE A 19 18.63 14.95 -18.03
N ASP A 20 19.28 16.09 -17.77
CA ASP A 20 18.65 17.42 -17.79
C ASP A 20 18.36 17.90 -19.22
N MET A 21 18.99 17.26 -20.22
CA MET A 21 18.80 17.55 -21.65
C MET A 21 17.70 16.71 -22.30
N LEU A 22 17.10 15.78 -21.56
CA LEU A 22 16.03 14.94 -22.09
C LEU A 22 14.72 15.73 -22.17
N PRO A 23 13.90 15.53 -23.21
CA PRO A 23 12.55 16.05 -23.24
C PRO A 23 11.71 15.55 -22.06
N ASP A 24 10.78 16.38 -21.60
CA ASP A 24 9.89 16.09 -20.48
C ASP A 24 9.14 14.76 -20.68
N GLU A 25 8.72 14.45 -21.91
CA GLU A 25 8.00 13.20 -22.22
C GLU A 25 8.86 11.97 -21.97
N ILE A 26 10.16 12.05 -22.28
CA ILE A 26 11.11 10.96 -22.05
C ILE A 26 11.40 10.81 -20.57
N LEU A 27 11.53 11.92 -19.84
CA LEU A 27 11.69 11.90 -18.39
C LEU A 27 10.47 11.29 -17.68
N LEU A 28 9.26 11.69 -18.09
CA LEU A 28 8.02 11.13 -17.56
C LEU A 28 7.89 9.63 -17.83
N GLU A 29 8.30 9.18 -19.01
CA GLU A 29 8.32 7.75 -19.31
C GLU A 29 9.33 7.03 -18.41
N ILE A 30 10.56 7.54 -18.26
CA ILE A 30 11.55 6.98 -17.32
C ILE A 30 10.99 6.91 -15.89
N PHE A 31 10.32 7.97 -15.43
CA PHE A 31 9.73 7.99 -14.10
C PHE A 31 8.58 6.99 -13.95
N SER A 32 7.72 6.86 -14.96
CA SER A 32 6.64 5.86 -14.95
C SER A 32 7.21 4.44 -14.89
N TRP A 33 8.26 4.15 -15.66
CA TRP A 33 8.96 2.86 -15.60
C TRP A 33 9.61 2.61 -14.24
N GLY A 34 10.27 3.63 -13.66
CA GLY A 34 10.86 3.55 -12.33
C GLY A 34 9.83 3.25 -11.26
N ALA A 35 8.70 3.97 -11.25
CA ALA A 35 7.61 3.77 -10.31
C ALA A 35 6.94 2.39 -10.43
N ARG A 36 6.85 1.85 -11.64
CA ARG A 36 6.31 0.50 -11.90
C ARG A 36 7.28 -0.61 -11.53
N SER A 37 8.58 -0.36 -11.65
CA SER A 37 9.63 -1.36 -11.38
C SER A 37 10.03 -1.39 -9.91
N SER A 38 9.79 -0.31 -9.16
CA SER A 38 9.91 -0.31 -7.72
C SER A 38 8.77 -1.10 -7.10
N ASN A 39 9.09 -2.02 -6.18
CA ASN A 39 8.12 -2.72 -5.36
C ASN A 39 7.51 -1.84 -4.25
N ASN A 40 7.93 -0.57 -4.15
CA ASN A 40 7.44 0.35 -3.13
C ASN A 40 7.19 1.77 -3.64
N THR A 41 6.69 2.61 -2.75
CA THR A 41 6.32 4.02 -3.01
C THR A 41 7.51 4.97 -3.08
N SER A 42 8.70 4.52 -2.71
CA SER A 42 9.87 5.39 -2.49
C SER A 42 10.32 6.11 -3.76
N PHE A 43 10.18 5.46 -4.93
CA PHE A 43 10.61 6.05 -6.19
C PHE A 43 9.85 7.36 -6.48
N SER A 44 8.52 7.36 -6.33
CA SER A 44 7.66 8.53 -6.57
C SER A 44 8.04 9.71 -5.67
N PHE A 45 8.38 9.44 -4.41
CA PHE A 45 8.88 10.45 -3.48
C PHE A 45 10.30 10.92 -3.84
N LEU A 46 11.18 10.02 -4.27
CA LEU A 46 12.55 10.36 -4.67
C LEU A 46 12.54 11.32 -5.87
N VAL A 47 11.82 11.00 -6.94
CA VAL A 47 11.77 11.84 -8.14
C VAL A 47 11.11 13.20 -7.86
N SER A 48 10.10 13.24 -7.00
CA SER A 48 9.43 14.49 -6.60
C SER A 48 10.25 15.36 -5.64
N THR A 49 11.32 14.84 -5.05
CA THR A 49 12.20 15.59 -4.14
C THR A 49 13.54 15.99 -4.77
N THR A 50 13.90 15.42 -5.93
CA THR A 50 15.23 15.57 -6.54
C THR A 50 15.57 17.01 -6.97
N CYS A 51 14.76 17.62 -7.85
CA CYS A 51 14.93 19.02 -8.28
C CYS A 51 13.57 19.65 -8.63
N GLN A 52 13.53 20.96 -8.89
CA GLN A 52 12.27 21.66 -9.18
C GLN A 52 11.60 21.17 -10.47
N SER A 53 12.39 20.90 -11.53
CA SER A 53 11.87 20.37 -12.80
C SER A 53 11.24 19.00 -12.60
N TRP A 54 11.97 18.05 -12.01
CA TRP A 54 11.48 16.69 -11.77
C TRP A 54 10.27 16.67 -10.84
N ARG A 55 10.24 17.56 -9.84
CA ARG A 55 9.07 17.74 -8.98
C ARG A 55 7.84 18.14 -9.78
N SER A 56 7.95 19.12 -10.67
CA SER A 56 6.84 19.58 -11.50
C SER A 56 6.32 18.45 -12.39
N LEU A 57 7.21 17.68 -12.99
CA LEU A 57 6.86 16.53 -13.82
C LEU A 57 6.21 15.41 -12.99
N ALA A 58 6.86 14.98 -11.91
CA ALA A 58 6.38 13.89 -11.07
C ALA A 58 5.01 14.18 -10.45
N ILE A 59 4.77 15.42 -10.03
CA ILE A 59 3.48 15.83 -9.43
C ILE A 59 2.36 15.89 -10.46
N SER A 60 2.68 16.16 -11.73
CA SER A 60 1.67 16.35 -12.79
C SER A 60 1.27 15.06 -13.50
N ASP A 61 2.02 13.96 -13.33
CA ASP A 61 1.72 12.67 -13.95
C ASP A 61 1.21 11.63 -12.93
N PRO A 62 -0.09 11.27 -12.97
CA PRO A 62 -0.68 10.30 -12.05
C PRO A 62 -0.09 8.89 -12.14
N ARG A 63 0.51 8.50 -13.28
CA ARG A 63 1.05 7.14 -13.50
C ARG A 63 2.16 6.80 -12.51
N ILE A 64 2.86 7.81 -12.02
CA ILE A 64 3.96 7.70 -11.05
C ILE A 64 3.44 7.36 -9.65
N TRP A 65 2.17 7.59 -9.35
CA TRP A 65 1.58 7.44 -8.01
C TRP A 65 0.65 6.23 -7.90
N THR A 66 0.88 5.17 -8.68
CA THR A 66 -0.03 4.01 -8.76
C THR A 66 0.34 2.84 -7.85
N SER A 67 1.47 2.92 -7.15
CA SER A 67 1.86 1.94 -6.14
C SER A 67 1.62 2.51 -4.75
N LEU A 68 0.87 1.82 -3.91
CA LEU A 68 0.61 2.17 -2.51
C LEU A 68 1.19 1.05 -1.64
N THR A 69 2.32 1.35 -0.99
CA THR A 69 3.04 0.39 -0.16
C THR A 69 3.13 0.91 1.27
N VAL A 70 2.64 0.10 2.19
CA VAL A 70 2.73 0.31 3.64
C VAL A 70 3.73 -0.71 4.18
N ILE A 71 4.78 -0.22 4.83
CA ILE A 71 5.82 -1.08 5.42
C ILE A 71 5.61 -1.10 6.93
N LEU A 72 5.45 -2.30 7.48
CA LEU A 72 5.45 -2.55 8.92
C LEU A 72 6.92 -2.71 9.33
N SER A 73 7.54 -1.64 9.87
CA SER A 73 8.91 -1.73 10.42
C SER A 73 8.99 -1.14 11.84
N VAL A 74 9.90 -1.71 12.63
CA VAL A 74 10.09 -1.42 14.07
C VAL A 74 10.87 -0.12 14.32
N ASP A 75 11.57 0.37 13.29
CA ASP A 75 12.48 1.52 13.39
C ASP A 75 11.80 2.88 13.13
N VAL A 76 10.49 2.91 12.88
CA VAL A 76 9.75 4.14 12.58
C VAL A 76 9.10 4.68 13.86
N ASP A 77 9.10 6.01 14.00
CA ASP A 77 8.35 6.71 15.05
C ASP A 77 6.94 6.11 15.20
N PRO A 78 6.44 5.92 16.43
CA PRO A 78 5.16 5.26 16.66
C PRO A 78 4.06 5.97 15.88
N VAL A 79 3.39 5.22 15.02
CA VAL A 79 2.28 5.74 14.22
C VAL A 79 1.23 6.30 15.17
N PRO A 80 0.68 7.50 14.89
CA PRO A 80 -0.28 8.12 15.80
C PRO A 80 -1.50 7.22 15.99
N ILE A 81 -1.74 6.79 17.22
CA ILE A 81 -2.95 6.02 17.56
C ILE A 81 -4.14 6.98 17.46
N PRO A 82 -5.17 6.66 16.65
CA PRO A 82 -6.41 7.41 16.64
C PRO A 82 -7.09 7.34 18.02
N THR A 83 -7.12 8.45 18.74
CA THR A 83 -7.79 8.55 20.05
C THR A 83 -9.26 8.97 19.96
N ASP A 84 -9.69 9.54 18.83
CA ASP A 84 -11.06 10.03 18.63
C ASP A 84 -11.77 9.34 17.46
N SER A 85 -13.11 9.25 17.56
CA SER A 85 -13.99 8.66 16.54
C SER A 85 -14.05 9.43 15.20
N SER A 86 -13.43 10.61 15.13
CA SER A 86 -13.35 11.47 13.93
C SER A 86 -11.91 11.72 13.50
N PHE A 87 -11.04 10.73 13.60
CA PHE A 87 -9.67 10.86 13.13
C PHE A 87 -9.62 10.97 11.59
N PHE A 88 -8.67 11.74 11.07
CA PHE A 88 -8.43 11.81 9.63
C PHE A 88 -7.41 10.75 9.23
N ILE A 89 -7.73 9.96 8.20
CA ILE A 89 -6.82 8.92 7.67
C ILE A 89 -5.45 9.53 7.34
N SER A 90 -5.42 10.75 6.80
CA SER A 90 -4.20 11.48 6.44
C SER A 90 -3.31 11.85 7.63
N LEU A 91 -3.80 11.77 8.87
CA LEU A 91 -2.96 11.94 10.07
C LEU A 91 -2.21 10.65 10.44
N VAL A 92 -2.77 9.49 10.08
CA VAL A 92 -2.20 8.17 10.37
C VAL A 92 -1.31 7.72 9.20
N PHE A 93 -1.80 7.90 7.97
CA PHE A 93 -1.17 7.46 6.72
C PHE A 93 -1.04 8.62 5.72
N PRO A 94 -0.26 9.68 6.04
CA PRO A 94 -0.14 10.86 5.18
C PRO A 94 0.46 10.56 3.82
N ARG A 95 1.41 9.62 3.73
CA ARG A 95 2.08 9.26 2.47
C ARG A 95 1.12 8.52 1.56
N GLU A 96 0.37 7.59 2.12
CA GLU A 96 -0.61 6.76 1.43
C GLU A 96 -1.77 7.61 0.92
N CYS A 97 -2.30 8.51 1.74
CA CYS A 97 -3.30 9.48 1.27
C CYS A 97 -2.78 10.34 0.12
N LEU A 98 -1.52 10.81 0.18
CA LEU A 98 -0.94 11.59 -0.92
C LEU A 98 -0.85 10.78 -2.21
N ILE A 99 -0.49 9.49 -2.14
CA ILE A 99 -0.46 8.60 -3.30
C ILE A 99 -1.86 8.49 -3.90
N VAL A 100 -2.87 8.23 -3.08
CA VAL A 100 -4.27 8.12 -3.51
C VAL A 100 -4.72 9.40 -4.20
N ASP A 101 -4.45 10.56 -3.61
CA ASP A 101 -4.83 11.86 -4.18
C ASP A 101 -4.14 12.11 -5.53
N ARG A 102 -2.84 11.79 -5.64
CA ARG A 102 -2.03 12.04 -6.84
C ARG A 102 -2.29 11.04 -7.96
N SER A 103 -2.72 9.84 -7.63
CA SER A 103 -3.03 8.79 -8.59
C SER A 103 -4.25 9.11 -9.47
N GLY A 104 -5.05 10.12 -9.15
CA GLY A 104 -6.18 10.55 -9.96
C GLY A 104 -7.23 9.46 -10.09
N ASP A 105 -7.54 9.03 -11.32
CA ASP A 105 -8.44 7.91 -11.61
C ASP A 105 -7.70 6.61 -11.98
N GLN A 106 -6.37 6.57 -11.85
CA GLN A 106 -5.58 5.41 -12.24
C GLN A 106 -5.84 4.20 -11.33
N ASP A 107 -5.64 3.00 -11.85
CA ASP A 107 -5.67 1.80 -11.04
C ASP A 107 -4.48 1.75 -10.06
N ILE A 108 -4.72 1.31 -8.84
CA ILE A 108 -3.75 1.28 -7.75
C ILE A 108 -3.36 -0.17 -7.44
N ASN A 109 -2.07 -0.39 -7.24
CA ASN A 109 -1.55 -1.62 -6.63
C ASN A 109 -1.27 -1.36 -5.15
N PHE A 110 -1.91 -2.12 -4.27
CA PHE A 110 -1.70 -2.08 -2.83
C PHE A 110 -0.75 -3.19 -2.37
N TYR A 111 0.21 -2.81 -1.54
CA TYR A 111 1.17 -3.70 -0.90
C TYR A 111 1.26 -3.38 0.60
N LEU A 112 0.95 -4.35 1.45
CA LEU A 112 1.32 -4.32 2.86
C LEU A 112 2.49 -5.30 3.05
N GLU A 113 3.66 -4.75 3.34
CA GLU A 113 4.91 -5.51 3.52
C GLU A 113 5.32 -5.50 4.99
N TYR A 114 5.77 -6.66 5.47
CA TYR A 114 6.36 -6.80 6.80
C TYR A 114 7.88 -6.88 6.67
N GLU A 115 8.60 -5.96 7.31
CA GLU A 115 10.06 -5.97 7.32
C GLU A 115 10.56 -6.57 8.65
N SER A 116 11.06 -7.81 8.60
CA SER A 116 11.61 -8.49 9.78
C SER A 116 12.98 -7.91 10.12
N SER A 117 13.05 -7.11 11.19
CA SER A 117 14.29 -6.51 11.69
C SER A 117 15.05 -7.39 12.69
N GLY A 118 15.03 -8.73 12.51
CA GLY A 118 15.95 -9.68 13.17
C GLY A 118 15.88 -9.86 14.70
N ASP A 119 15.45 -8.85 15.46
CA ASP A 119 15.40 -8.83 16.91
C ASP A 119 13.97 -8.45 17.36
N GLU A 120 13.31 -9.39 18.04
CA GLU A 120 11.94 -9.33 18.58
C GLU A 120 10.85 -8.86 17.60
N GLU A 121 10.11 -9.83 17.02
CA GLU A 121 8.91 -9.63 16.19
C GLU A 121 7.81 -8.91 16.99
N THR A 122 7.92 -7.60 17.11
CA THR A 122 6.90 -6.77 17.76
C THR A 122 6.11 -6.07 16.68
N GLU A 123 4.79 -6.24 16.73
CA GLU A 123 3.90 -5.64 15.77
C GLU A 123 3.76 -4.14 16.04
N CYS A 124 4.18 -3.30 15.09
CA CYS A 124 4.08 -1.85 15.22
C CYS A 124 2.65 -1.33 15.03
N PHE A 125 1.80 -2.08 14.33
CA PHE A 125 0.45 -1.67 14.04
C PHE A 125 -0.51 -2.31 15.03
N THR A 126 -1.23 -1.46 15.75
CA THR A 126 -2.40 -1.88 16.53
C THR A 126 -3.59 -2.20 15.62
N GLU A 127 -4.60 -2.88 16.16
CA GLU A 127 -5.91 -3.07 15.52
C GLU A 127 -6.46 -1.78 14.89
N THR A 128 -6.35 -0.65 15.60
CA THR A 128 -6.84 0.64 15.11
C THR A 128 -6.16 1.06 13.83
N HIS A 129 -4.85 0.83 13.68
CA HIS A 129 -4.11 1.16 12.45
C HIS A 129 -4.63 0.35 11.26
N TYR A 130 -4.86 -0.96 11.46
CA TYR A 130 -5.44 -1.80 10.43
C TYR A 130 -6.85 -1.37 10.04
N LEU A 131 -7.68 -0.97 11.00
CA LEU A 131 -9.03 -0.45 10.72
C LEU A 131 -9.00 0.88 9.96
N VAL A 132 -8.05 1.77 10.27
CA VAL A 132 -7.84 3.02 9.52
C VAL A 132 -7.44 2.71 8.08
N LEU A 133 -6.47 1.81 7.90
CA LEU A 133 -6.00 1.41 6.59
C LEU A 133 -7.11 0.71 5.80
N SER A 134 -7.92 -0.11 6.47
CA SER A 134 -9.11 -0.74 5.89
C SER A 134 -10.08 0.31 5.34
N GLN A 135 -10.30 1.41 6.07
CA GLN A 135 -11.15 2.50 5.60
C GLN A 135 -10.57 3.18 4.35
N LEU A 136 -9.27 3.46 4.34
CA LEU A 136 -8.57 4.03 3.17
C LEU A 136 -8.74 3.12 1.94
N LEU A 137 -8.55 1.82 2.12
CA LEU A 137 -8.70 0.82 1.06
C LEU A 137 -10.14 0.71 0.56
N ALA A 138 -11.12 0.81 1.46
CA ALA A 138 -12.54 0.83 1.11
C ALA A 138 -12.90 2.03 0.24
N ASP A 139 -12.38 3.21 0.57
CA ASP A 139 -12.64 4.45 -0.19
C ASP A 139 -12.10 4.36 -1.63
N MET A 140 -11.01 3.62 -1.84
CA MET A 140 -10.39 3.43 -3.17
C MET A 140 -10.65 2.06 -3.82
N ALA A 141 -11.48 1.20 -3.21
CA ALA A 141 -11.64 -0.20 -3.60
C ALA A 141 -11.97 -0.40 -5.08
N HIS A 142 -12.74 0.53 -5.65
CA HIS A 142 -13.15 0.51 -7.06
C HIS A 142 -12.00 0.65 -8.06
N ARG A 143 -10.81 1.05 -7.61
CA ARG A 143 -9.59 1.26 -8.41
C ARG A 143 -8.45 0.31 -8.04
N ILE A 144 -8.64 -0.57 -7.04
CA ILE A 144 -7.60 -1.51 -6.66
C ILE A 144 -7.49 -2.58 -7.74
N ARG A 145 -6.31 -2.68 -8.37
CA ARG A 145 -5.96 -3.72 -9.34
C ARG A 145 -5.19 -4.87 -8.71
N SER A 146 -4.28 -4.56 -7.80
CA SER A 146 -3.50 -5.59 -7.09
C SER A 146 -3.66 -5.36 -5.60
N PHE A 147 -3.99 -6.42 -4.85
CA PHE A 147 -4.14 -6.37 -3.40
C PHE A 147 -3.24 -7.41 -2.76
N CYS A 148 -2.05 -7.00 -2.33
CA CYS A 148 -1.07 -7.87 -1.71
C CYS A 148 -0.88 -7.45 -0.25
N ALA A 149 -1.09 -8.36 0.71
CA ALA A 149 -0.92 -8.04 2.12
C ALA A 149 -0.19 -9.17 2.86
N THR A 150 0.78 -8.79 3.68
CA THR A 150 1.49 -9.67 4.60
C THR A 150 1.37 -9.13 6.02
N THR A 151 0.84 -9.94 6.94
CA THR A 151 0.70 -9.63 8.37
C THR A 151 1.36 -10.72 9.22
N LEU A 152 1.54 -10.49 10.53
CA LEU A 152 2.03 -11.55 11.43
C LEU A 152 1.05 -12.72 11.46
N ASP A 153 -0.25 -12.44 11.65
CA ASP A 153 -1.27 -13.47 11.70
C ASP A 153 -2.62 -13.03 11.07
N TRP A 154 -3.62 -13.89 11.14
CA TRP A 154 -4.95 -13.68 10.56
C TRP A 154 -5.82 -12.61 11.24
N PRO A 155 -5.77 -12.37 12.57
CA PRO A 155 -6.54 -11.29 13.20
C PRO A 155 -6.24 -9.93 12.58
N GLU A 156 -4.98 -9.62 12.30
CA GLU A 156 -4.57 -8.36 11.70
C GLU A 156 -5.05 -8.26 10.25
N MET A 157 -4.96 -9.35 9.50
CA MET A 157 -5.52 -9.46 8.16
C MET A 157 -7.04 -9.24 8.16
N TYR A 158 -7.73 -9.77 9.17
CA TYR A 158 -9.16 -9.56 9.35
C TYR A 158 -9.49 -8.09 9.58
N HIS A 159 -8.74 -7.40 10.46
CA HIS A 159 -8.91 -5.96 10.68
C HIS A 159 -8.61 -5.12 9.44
N LEU A 160 -7.58 -5.48 8.67
CA LEU A 160 -7.23 -4.86 7.40
C LEU A 160 -8.36 -4.99 6.37
N CYS A 161 -9.04 -6.14 6.34
CA CYS A 161 -10.11 -6.41 5.37
C CYS A 161 -11.51 -6.01 5.87
N ALA A 162 -11.65 -5.55 7.12
CA ALA A 162 -12.94 -5.37 7.77
C ALA A 162 -13.90 -4.44 7.01
N LYS A 163 -13.40 -3.32 6.46
CA LYS A 163 -14.20 -2.35 5.70
C LYS A 163 -14.36 -2.72 4.23
N LEU A 164 -13.55 -3.63 3.71
CA LEU A 164 -13.65 -4.14 2.34
C LEU A 164 -14.82 -5.14 2.19
N ARG A 165 -15.42 -5.53 3.31
CA ARG A 165 -16.59 -6.40 3.41
C ARG A 165 -17.76 -5.96 2.55
N GLY A 166 -18.00 -6.72 1.48
CA GLY A 166 -19.12 -6.51 0.56
C GLY A 166 -18.89 -5.36 -0.42
N ILE A 167 -17.68 -4.78 -0.46
CA ILE A 167 -17.32 -3.74 -1.41
C ILE A 167 -16.84 -4.39 -2.71
N ALA A 168 -17.40 -3.92 -3.83
CA ALA A 168 -16.98 -4.39 -5.15
C ALA A 168 -15.60 -3.82 -5.52
N MET A 169 -14.71 -4.70 -5.99
CA MET A 169 -13.40 -4.34 -6.54
C MET A 169 -13.34 -4.72 -8.04
N PRO A 170 -14.04 -4.00 -8.93
CA PRO A 170 -14.19 -4.36 -10.34
C PRO A 170 -12.89 -4.35 -11.15
N ARG A 171 -11.82 -3.76 -10.61
CA ARG A 171 -10.50 -3.68 -11.26
C ARG A 171 -9.52 -4.73 -10.75
N LEU A 172 -9.90 -5.53 -9.74
CA LEU A 172 -9.00 -6.45 -9.07
C LEU A 172 -8.59 -7.60 -10.01
N GLU A 173 -7.30 -7.66 -10.30
CA GLU A 173 -6.65 -8.70 -11.08
C GLU A 173 -5.94 -9.71 -10.18
N THR A 174 -5.26 -9.22 -9.13
CA THR A 174 -4.46 -10.05 -8.23
C THR A 174 -4.79 -9.77 -6.77
N CYS A 175 -4.90 -10.82 -5.97
CA CYS A 175 -5.11 -10.74 -4.53
C CYS A 175 -4.29 -11.80 -3.80
N HIS A 176 -3.27 -11.39 -3.04
CA HIS A 176 -2.38 -12.27 -2.30
C HIS A 176 -2.37 -11.88 -0.82
N LEU A 177 -2.84 -12.78 0.05
CA LEU A 177 -2.88 -12.55 1.50
C LEU A 177 -1.99 -13.58 2.20
N THR A 178 -1.01 -13.12 2.97
CA THR A 178 -0.09 -13.98 3.72
C THR A 178 -0.13 -13.63 5.20
N ALA A 179 -0.33 -14.65 6.03
CA ALA A 179 -0.17 -14.55 7.48
C ALA A 179 1.07 -15.38 7.89
N MET A 180 2.12 -14.71 8.36
CA MET A 180 3.45 -15.33 8.52
C MET A 180 3.47 -16.47 9.53
N TRP A 181 2.82 -16.29 10.68
CA TRP A 181 2.83 -17.28 11.77
C TRP A 181 2.01 -18.52 11.45
N SER A 182 0.89 -18.35 10.75
CA SER A 182 0.06 -19.47 10.29
C SER A 182 0.64 -20.19 9.08
N LYS A 183 1.64 -19.61 8.40
CA LYS A 183 2.22 -20.09 7.13
C LYS A 183 1.18 -20.34 6.05
N MET A 184 0.05 -19.65 6.12
CA MET A 184 -1.04 -19.78 5.19
C MET A 184 -1.03 -18.60 4.23
N THR A 185 -1.09 -18.90 2.94
CA THR A 185 -1.22 -17.89 1.89
C THR A 185 -2.46 -18.17 1.05
N VAL A 186 -3.25 -17.13 0.81
CA VAL A 186 -4.42 -17.17 -0.05
C VAL A 186 -4.08 -16.41 -1.34
N TYR A 187 -4.33 -17.06 -2.48
CA TYR A 187 -4.08 -16.52 -3.81
C TYR A 187 -5.37 -16.46 -4.61
N MET A 188 -5.63 -15.30 -5.21
CA MET A 188 -6.63 -15.10 -6.25
C MET A 188 -5.92 -14.42 -7.43
N ASP A 189 -5.84 -15.13 -8.55
CA ASP A 189 -5.33 -14.62 -9.81
C ASP A 189 -6.45 -14.77 -10.85
N THR A 190 -7.01 -13.66 -11.32
CA THR A 190 -8.06 -13.66 -12.35
C THR A 190 -7.48 -13.68 -13.77
N GLY A 191 -6.15 -13.79 -13.91
CA GLY A 191 -5.43 -13.81 -15.17
C GLY A 191 -5.59 -15.08 -16.01
N TYR A 192 -6.23 -16.13 -15.48
CA TYR A 192 -6.64 -17.30 -16.27
C TYR A 192 -8.10 -17.15 -16.69
N GLU A 193 -8.32 -17.17 -18.00
CA GLU A 193 -9.60 -16.92 -18.67
C GLU A 193 -10.82 -17.49 -17.92
N ASP A 194 -11.84 -16.63 -17.82
CA ASP A 194 -13.26 -16.94 -17.65
C ASP A 194 -13.83 -16.94 -16.21
N VAL A 195 -14.18 -15.76 -15.66
CA VAL A 195 -15.45 -15.57 -14.92
C VAL A 195 -15.97 -14.12 -15.11
N LEU A 196 -17.04 -13.98 -15.89
CA LEU A 196 -17.91 -12.80 -15.92
C LEU A 196 -18.84 -12.80 -14.70
N GLY A 197 -18.50 -12.08 -13.62
CA GLY A 197 -19.44 -11.83 -12.52
C GLY A 197 -18.84 -10.96 -11.39
N PRO A 198 -19.64 -10.11 -10.73
CA PRO A 198 -19.17 -9.32 -9.59
C PRO A 198 -18.86 -10.24 -8.41
N VAL A 199 -17.62 -10.15 -7.90
CA VAL A 199 -17.17 -10.91 -6.73
C VAL A 199 -17.73 -10.25 -5.47
N HIS A 200 -18.73 -10.89 -4.86
CA HIS A 200 -19.28 -10.50 -3.56
C HIS A 200 -18.41 -11.10 -2.46
N LEU A 201 -17.41 -10.34 -2.00
CA LEU A 201 -16.33 -10.90 -1.19
C LEU A 201 -16.78 -11.46 0.17
N LEU A 202 -17.91 -11.02 0.76
CA LEU A 202 -18.08 -11.14 2.21
C LEU A 202 -19.55 -11.19 2.72
N GLU A 203 -20.42 -12.00 2.12
CA GLU A 203 -21.82 -12.17 2.59
C GLU A 203 -22.01 -13.10 3.80
N TYR A 204 -21.00 -13.82 4.28
CA TYR A 204 -21.18 -14.84 5.35
C TYR A 204 -20.75 -14.41 6.76
N ALA A 205 -21.32 -13.33 7.27
CA ALA A 205 -21.22 -13.03 8.70
C ALA A 205 -22.15 -11.87 9.06
N GLN A 206 -23.42 -12.18 9.22
CA GLN A 206 -24.33 -11.49 10.13
C GLN A 206 -25.42 -12.53 10.45
N ASP A 207 -25.49 -13.03 11.69
CA ASP A 207 -26.41 -12.43 12.65
C ASP A 207 -26.24 -13.02 14.06
N ASP A 208 -26.55 -12.15 15.01
CA ASP A 208 -26.98 -12.33 16.39
C ASP A 208 -26.04 -12.80 17.50
N GLY A 209 -26.10 -12.04 18.60
CA GLY A 209 -25.19 -12.10 19.73
C GLY A 209 -25.45 -13.28 20.65
N THR A 210 -24.38 -13.94 21.08
CA THR A 210 -24.12 -14.44 22.44
C THR A 210 -22.76 -15.15 22.45
N LEU A 211 -21.85 -14.70 23.32
CA LEU A 211 -20.58 -15.38 23.63
C LEU A 211 -20.85 -16.71 24.40
N PRO A 212 -19.87 -17.63 24.54
CA PRO A 212 -18.65 -17.85 23.75
C PRO A 212 -18.61 -19.27 23.14
N VAL A 213 -18.11 -19.37 21.91
CA VAL A 213 -17.84 -20.64 21.24
C VAL A 213 -16.72 -21.38 21.98
N THR A 214 -16.97 -22.63 22.38
CA THR A 214 -16.03 -23.44 23.18
C THR A 214 -15.01 -24.15 22.28
N SER A 215 -13.88 -24.60 22.84
CA SER A 215 -12.83 -25.25 22.03
C SER A 215 -13.28 -26.54 21.33
N GLN A 216 -14.42 -27.09 21.72
CA GLN A 216 -15.04 -28.25 21.10
C GLN A 216 -15.75 -27.88 19.78
N ASP A 217 -16.27 -26.65 19.69
CA ASP A 217 -16.88 -26.09 18.48
C ASP A 217 -15.80 -25.75 17.43
N LEU A 218 -14.64 -25.25 17.88
CA LEU A 218 -13.47 -24.97 17.02
C LEU A 218 -12.87 -26.25 16.38
N GLN A 219 -12.91 -27.39 17.10
CA GLN A 219 -12.45 -28.67 16.55
C GLN A 219 -13.44 -29.30 15.56
N GLN A 220 -14.73 -28.96 15.65
CA GLN A 220 -15.71 -29.41 14.67
C GLN A 220 -15.57 -28.61 13.36
N TRP A 221 -15.23 -27.31 13.46
CA TRP A 221 -15.07 -26.40 12.32
C TRP A 221 -13.78 -26.62 11.52
N SER A 222 -12.73 -27.18 12.14
CA SER A 222 -11.49 -27.56 11.43
C SER A 222 -11.66 -28.78 10.52
N SER A 223 -12.80 -29.48 10.60
CA SER A 223 -13.10 -30.68 9.80
C SER A 223 -13.97 -30.43 8.57
N LEU A 224 -14.43 -29.20 8.34
CA LEU A 224 -15.26 -28.85 7.19
C LEU A 224 -14.40 -28.28 6.06
N TRP A 225 -14.09 -29.14 5.08
CA TRP A 225 -13.62 -28.71 3.76
C TRP A 225 -14.69 -27.84 3.11
N TYR A 226 -14.26 -26.71 2.53
CA TYR A 226 -15.05 -25.69 1.85
C TYR A 226 -16.31 -26.20 1.12
N PRO A 227 -17.42 -25.44 1.15
CA PRO A 227 -18.39 -25.46 0.08
C PRO A 227 -18.21 -24.22 -0.80
N ALA A 228 -17.48 -24.38 -1.90
CA ALA A 228 -18.06 -23.96 -3.17
C ALA A 228 -18.77 -25.20 -3.74
N LEU A 229 -20.09 -25.09 -3.90
CA LEU A 229 -21.06 -26.04 -4.50
C LEU A 229 -21.86 -26.95 -3.53
N LYS A 230 -23.09 -26.44 -3.30
CA LYS A 230 -24.32 -26.99 -2.68
C LYS A 230 -24.48 -26.83 -1.17
#